data_AF-A0AB35PMG7-F1
#
_entry.id   AF-A0AB35PMG7-F1
#
_cell.length_a   1.000
_cell.length_b   1.000
_cell.length_c   1.000
_cell.angle_alpha   90.00
_cell.angle_beta   90.00
_cell.angle_gamma   90.00
#
_symmetry.space_group_name_H-M   'P 1'
#
loop_
_entity.id
_entity.type
_entity.pdbx_description
1 polymer ?
#
loop_
_entity_poly.entity_id
_entity_poly.type
_entity_poly.pdbx_seq_one_letter_code
_entity_poly.pdbx_strand_id
1 'polypeptide(L)' 'TPLLILHGERDDRCPIEQAEQLFIVLKKMGKETRLVRFPKASHNLSRSGHPGRRIKRLNYISSWFDQYL' A
#
# COMPACT_ATOMS: atom_id res chain seq x y z
N THR A 1 -13.09 4.64 9.35
CA THR A 1 -11.67 4.30 9.55
C THR A 1 -10.86 4.78 8.37
N PRO A 2 -9.85 5.64 8.58
CA PRO A 2 -8.83 5.96 7.57
C PRO A 2 -8.11 4.69 7.09
N LEU A 3 -7.89 4.54 5.77
CA LEU A 3 -7.27 3.33 5.20
C LEU A 3 -5.96 3.62 4.44
N LEU A 4 -4.87 2.95 4.84
CA LEU A 4 -3.64 2.87 4.07
C LEU A 4 -3.61 1.59 3.22
N ILE A 5 -3.39 1.73 1.92
CA ILE A 5 -3.23 0.63 0.96
C ILE A 5 -1.77 0.61 0.49
N LEU A 6 -1.10 -0.53 0.60
CA LEU A 6 0.30 -0.72 0.22
C LEU A 6 0.39 -1.84 -0.80
N HIS A 7 0.83 -1.57 -2.03
CA HIS A 7 0.78 -2.57 -3.10
C HIS A 7 2.04 -2.61 -3.97
N GLY A 8 2.48 -3.80 -4.37
CA GLY A 8 3.57 -4.00 -5.32
C GLY A 8 3.08 -4.00 -6.76
N GLU A 9 3.74 -3.28 -7.67
CA GLU A 9 3.29 -3.17 -9.07
C GLU A 9 3.46 -4.44 -9.90
N ARG A 10 4.24 -5.42 -9.42
CA ARG A 10 4.44 -6.73 -10.06
C ARG A 10 3.96 -7.86 -9.17
N ASP A 11 2.91 -7.60 -8.41
CA ASP A 11 2.24 -8.63 -7.63
C ASP A 11 1.31 -9.45 -8.53
N ASP A 12 1.84 -10.55 -9.06
CA ASP A 12 1.07 -11.44 -9.94
C ASP A 12 0.08 -12.35 -9.16
N ARG A 13 0.19 -12.45 -7.82
CA ARG A 13 -0.77 -13.21 -7.00
C ARG A 13 -2.01 -12.38 -6.68
N CYS A 14 -1.80 -11.10 -6.43
CA CYS A 14 -2.85 -10.12 -6.19
C CYS A 14 -2.58 -8.92 -7.11
N PRO A 15 -3.07 -8.93 -8.36
CA PRO A 15 -2.83 -7.87 -9.32
C PRO A 15 -3.14 -6.48 -8.77
N ILE A 16 -2.34 -5.48 -9.15
CA ILE A 16 -2.41 -4.12 -8.58
C ILE A 16 -3.78 -3.45 -8.75
N GLU A 17 -4.53 -3.84 -9.78
CA GLU A 17 -5.90 -3.35 -10.01
C GLU A 17 -6.82 -3.53 -8.79
N GLN A 18 -6.60 -4.57 -7.97
CA GLN A 18 -7.37 -4.81 -6.74
C GLN A 18 -7.25 -3.62 -5.76
N ALA A 19 -6.03 -3.09 -5.59
CA ALA A 19 -5.76 -1.92 -4.77
C ALA A 19 -6.26 -0.62 -5.41
N GLU A 20 -6.14 -0.51 -6.74
CA GLU A 20 -6.59 0.67 -7.48
C GLU A 20 -8.11 0.82 -7.44
N GLN A 21 -8.86 -0.27 -7.66
CA GLN A 21 -10.32 -0.28 -7.60
C GLN A 21 -10.82 0.14 -6.21
N LEU A 22 -10.26 -0.45 -5.14
CA LEU A 22 -10.60 -0.07 -3.77
C LEU A 22 -10.28 1.41 -3.48
N PHE A 23 -9.09 1.87 -3.88
CA PHE A 23 -8.69 3.26 -3.69
C PHE A 23 -9.64 4.23 -4.39
N ILE A 24 -9.99 3.97 -5.65
CA ILE A 24 -10.91 4.81 -6.43
C ILE A 24 -12.29 4.89 -5.77
N VAL A 25 -12.85 3.77 -5.32
CA VAL A 25 -14.15 3.74 -4.63
C VAL A 25 -14.10 4.54 -3.33
N LEU A 26 -13.07 4.35 -2.51
CA LEU A 26 -12.90 5.10 -1.26
C LEU A 26 -12.74 6.61 -1.50
N LYS A 27 -11.98 7.01 -2.52
CA LYS A 27 -11.86 8.42 -2.92
C LYS A 27 -13.19 9.00 -3.38
N LYS A 28 -13.97 8.28 -4.18
CA LYS A 28 -15.33 8.70 -4.60
C LYS A 28 -16.28 8.87 -3.41
N MET A 29 -16.14 8.04 -2.39
CA MET A 29 -16.93 8.12 -1.15
C MET A 29 -16.43 9.19 -0.16
N GLY A 30 -15.43 9.99 -0.52
CA GLY A 30 -14.84 11.01 0.37
C GLY A 30 -14.16 10.43 1.61
N LYS A 31 -13.74 9.16 1.57
CA LYS A 31 -13.05 8.52 2.71
C LYS A 31 -11.58 8.91 2.74
N GLU A 32 -11.04 9.05 3.95
CA GLU A 32 -9.60 9.23 4.16
C GLU A 32 -8.86 7.95 3.74
N THR A 33 -8.08 8.04 2.67
CA THR A 33 -7.38 6.88 2.09
C THR A 33 -6.11 7.29 1.36
N ARG A 34 -5.09 6.42 1.41
CA ARG A 34 -3.82 6.59 0.70
C ARG A 34 -3.39 5.28 0.06
N LEU A 35 -3.04 5.31 -1.23
CA LEU A 35 -2.44 4.19 -1.95
C LEU A 35 -0.95 4.46 -2.18
N VAL A 36 -0.08 3.60 -1.64
CA VAL A 36 1.37 3.59 -1.91
C VAL A 36 1.70 2.44 -2.84
N ARG A 37 2.26 2.78 -4.00
CA ARG A 37 2.72 1.82 -5.01
C ARG A 37 4.22 1.58 -4.87
N PHE A 38 4.64 0.32 -4.92
CA PHE A 38 6.05 -0.08 -4.88
C PHE A 38 6.48 -0.60 -6.27
N PRO A 39 7.20 0.22 -7.06
CA PRO A 39 7.57 -0.16 -8.42
C PRO A 39 8.41 -1.42 -8.48
N LYS A 40 8.14 -2.30 -9.44
CA LYS A 40 8.84 -3.58 -9.62
C LYS A 40 8.77 -4.55 -8.43
N ALA A 41 7.98 -4.26 -7.39
CA ALA A 41 7.86 -5.14 -6.22
C ALA A 41 6.79 -6.20 -6.47
N SER A 42 7.10 -7.45 -6.11
CA SER A 42 6.16 -8.57 -6.16
C SER A 42 5.39 -8.73 -4.85
N HIS A 43 4.54 -9.76 -4.81
CA HIS A 43 3.81 -10.17 -3.62
C HIS A 43 4.67 -10.33 -2.35
N ASN A 44 5.96 -10.65 -2.52
CA ASN A 44 6.86 -10.92 -1.42
C ASN A 44 7.64 -9.69 -0.92
N LEU A 45 7.22 -8.47 -1.28
CA LEU A 45 7.84 -7.22 -0.85
C LEU A 45 8.16 -7.19 0.65
N SER A 46 7.25 -7.63 1.52
CA SER A 46 7.42 -7.58 2.98
C SER A 46 8.48 -8.55 3.51
N ARG A 47 8.66 -9.70 2.85
CA ARG A 47 9.50 -10.82 3.30
C ARG A 47 10.89 -10.79 2.68
N SER A 48 10.96 -10.64 1.36
CA SER A 48 12.20 -10.75 0.58
C SER A 48 12.39 -9.61 -0.43
N GLY A 49 11.58 -8.55 -0.36
CA GLY A 49 11.77 -7.37 -1.19
C GLY A 49 13.06 -6.59 -0.88
N HIS A 50 13.44 -5.71 -1.80
CA HIS A 50 14.61 -4.84 -1.63
C HIS A 50 14.61 -4.14 -0.26
N PRO A 51 15.69 -4.20 0.55
CA PRO A 51 15.71 -3.71 1.93
C PRO A 51 15.22 -2.26 2.07
N GLY A 52 15.69 -1.36 1.19
CA GLY A 52 15.24 0.05 1.21
C GLY A 52 13.73 0.23 0.98
N ARG A 53 13.08 -0.66 0.23
CA ARG A 53 11.62 -0.61 0.04
C ARG A 53 10.88 -1.18 1.24
N ARG A 54 11.45 -2.18 1.92
CA ARG A 54 10.91 -2.73 3.17
C ARG A 54 10.93 -1.69 4.29
N ILE A 55 12.03 -0.94 4.42
CA ILE A 55 12.12 0.19 5.37
C ILE A 55 11.04 1.24 5.05
N LYS A 56 10.94 1.70 3.80
CA LYS A 56 9.88 2.64 3.40
C LYS A 56 8.47 2.12 3.71
N ARG A 57 8.20 0.84 3.42
CA ARG A 57 6.92 0.19 3.74
C ARG A 57 6.61 0.24 5.23
N LEU A 58 7.57 -0.10 6.09
CA LEU A 58 7.40 -0.04 7.55
C LEU A 58 7.18 1.39 8.04
N ASN A 59 7.93 2.36 7.50
CA ASN A 59 7.75 3.77 7.84
C ASN A 59 6.35 4.29 7.49
N TYR A 60 5.80 3.91 6.33
CA TYR A 60 4.42 4.27 5.97
C TYR A 60 3.39 3.68 6.93
N ILE A 61 3.60 2.43 7.39
CA ILE A 61 2.70 1.78 8.36
C ILE A 61 2.78 2.52 9.70
N SER A 62 3.98 2.73 10.24
CA SER A 62 4.17 3.42 11.53
C SER A 62 3.55 4.82 11.48
N SER A 63 3.91 5.62 10.47
CA SER A 63 3.43 7.00 10.35
C SER A 63 1.91 7.09 10.19
N TRP A 64 1.27 6.07 9.60
CA TRP A 64 -0.18 6.05 9.47
C TRP A 64 -0.86 5.75 10.81
N PHE A 65 -0.29 4.83 11.59
CA PHE A 65 -0.77 4.61 12.95
C PHE A 65 -0.53 5.84 13.82
N ASP A 66 0.66 6.44 13.80
CA ASP A 66 0.97 7.67 14.55
C ASP A 66 0.00 8.83 14.23
N GLN A 67 -0.55 8.87 13.01
CA GLN A 67 -1.47 9.92 12.58
C GLN A 67 -2.94 9.65 12.99
N TYR A 68 -3.35 8.39 13.13
CA TYR A 68 -4.78 8.01 13.21
C TYR A 68 -5.15 7.11 14.40
N LEU A 69 -4.18 6.66 15.20
CA LEU A 69 -4.36 5.98 16.48
C LEU A 69 -3.63 6.74 17.59
#